data_AF-A0A3D4B419-F1
#
_entry.id   AF-A0A3D4B419-F1
#
_cell.length_a   1.000
_cell.length_b   1.000
_cell.length_c   1.000
_cell.angle_alpha   90.00
_cell.angle_beta   90.00
_cell.angle_gamma   90.00
#
_symmetry.space_group_name_H-M   'P 1'
#
loop_
_entity.id
_entity.type
_entity.pdbx_description
1 polymer ?
#
loop_
_entity_poly.entity_id
_entity_poly.type
_entity_poly.pdbx_seq_one_letter_code
_entity_poly.pdbx_strand_id
1 'polypeptide(L)'
;MMNKSVIIYEGHTRRKQHVAKTLRQSMTLAEKTIWGFLKTNRLNGFHFRRQHIIEGFIVDFYCRAAGFIIEIEDPIHERRKKQDAKREQVLKAGGLRILRFSSDRVRYDLFNVLEEILAAT
;
A
#
# COMPACT_ATOMS: atom_id res chain seq x y z
N MET A 1 -5.91 -20.03 -14.96
CA MET A 1 -6.68 -20.00 -13.70
C MET A 1 -6.41 -18.68 -13.00
N MET A 2 -7.31 -17.68 -13.13
CA MET A 2 -7.19 -16.41 -12.40
C MET A 2 -7.90 -16.55 -11.06
N ASN A 3 -7.16 -16.47 -9.96
CA ASN A 3 -7.70 -16.59 -8.62
C ASN A 3 -8.62 -15.39 -8.33
N LYS A 4 -9.93 -15.64 -8.28
CA LYS A 4 -11.03 -14.65 -8.26
C LYS A 4 -11.28 -14.04 -6.86
N SER A 5 -10.26 -13.90 -6.03
CA SER A 5 -10.44 -13.47 -4.63
C SER A 5 -9.60 -12.27 -4.24
N VAL A 6 -9.10 -11.47 -5.20
CA VAL A 6 -8.53 -10.16 -4.83
C VAL A 6 -9.74 -9.29 -4.50
N ILE A 7 -10.02 -9.11 -3.22
CA ILE A 7 -11.09 -8.32 -2.55
C ILE A 7 -12.14 -7.67 -3.47
N ILE A 8 -13.40 -8.09 -3.31
CA ILE A 8 -14.60 -7.62 -4.04
C ILE A 8 -15.39 -6.58 -3.23
N TYR A 9 -15.03 -6.30 -1.97
CA TYR A 9 -15.79 -5.39 -1.11
C TYR A 9 -14.99 -4.10 -0.78
N GLU A 10 -15.16 -3.06 -1.61
CA GLU A 10 -14.77 -1.68 -1.27
C GLU A 10 -15.81 -1.05 -0.30
N GLY A 11 -16.21 -1.79 0.74
CA GLY A 11 -17.10 -1.29 1.78
C GLY A 11 -16.37 -0.30 2.69
N HIS A 12 -16.63 0.99 2.53
CA HIS A 12 -15.98 2.02 3.36
C HIS A 12 -16.95 3.10 3.83
N THR A 13 -16.78 3.54 5.07
CA THR A 13 -17.55 4.64 5.64
C THR A 13 -17.16 5.98 5.00
N ARG A 14 -18.08 6.95 4.97
CA ARG A 14 -17.78 8.34 4.55
C ARG A 14 -16.60 8.93 5.30
N ARG A 15 -16.45 8.59 6.60
CA ARG A 15 -15.31 9.00 7.42
C ARG A 15 -14.00 8.47 6.84
N LYS A 16 -13.92 7.19 6.47
CA LYS A 16 -12.71 6.61 5.88
C LYS A 16 -12.39 7.20 4.51
N GLN A 17 -13.40 7.48 3.69
CA GLN A 17 -13.20 8.20 2.42
C GLN A 17 -12.59 9.59 2.64
N HIS A 18 -13.10 10.34 3.61
CA HIS A 18 -12.57 11.66 3.97
C HIS A 18 -11.11 11.54 4.43
N VAL A 19 -10.82 10.62 5.34
CA VAL A 19 -9.44 10.39 5.82
C VAL A 19 -8.50 10.02 4.67
N ALA A 20 -8.91 9.11 3.78
CA ALA A 20 -8.11 8.74 2.62
C ALA A 20 -7.84 9.94 1.70
N LYS A 21 -8.85 10.81 1.48
CA LYS A 21 -8.67 12.05 0.71
C LYS A 21 -7.66 13.00 1.38
N THR A 22 -7.73 13.16 2.70
CA THR A 22 -6.78 13.98 3.46
C THR A 22 -5.37 13.41 3.37
N LEU A 23 -5.19 12.10 3.58
CA LEU A 23 -3.89 11.43 3.47
C LEU A 23 -3.29 11.59 2.06
N ARG A 24 -4.11 11.58 1.02
CA ARG A 24 -3.65 11.86 -0.34
C ARG A 24 -3.07 13.28 -0.50
N GLN A 25 -3.52 14.24 0.29
CA GLN A 25 -3.02 15.62 0.26
C GLN A 25 -1.80 15.80 1.18
N SER A 26 -1.70 14.99 2.24
CA SER A 26 -0.68 15.09 3.28
C SER A 26 0.34 13.93 3.27
N MET A 27 0.64 13.35 2.10
CA MET A 27 1.64 12.28 1.98
C MET A 27 3.00 12.72 2.52
N THR A 28 3.69 11.80 3.18
CA THR A 28 5.08 12.01 3.63
C THR A 28 6.03 12.23 2.45
N LEU A 29 7.25 12.68 2.73
CA LEU A 29 8.27 12.84 1.68
C LEU A 29 8.58 11.49 1.00
N ALA A 30 8.70 10.41 1.77
CA ALA A 30 8.96 9.07 1.24
C ALA A 30 7.81 8.58 0.34
N GLU A 31 6.56 8.71 0.78
CA GLU A 31 5.39 8.39 -0.03
C GLU A 31 5.34 9.20 -1.33
N LYS A 32 5.61 10.52 -1.27
CA LYS A 32 5.64 11.39 -2.46
C LYS A 32 6.72 10.94 -3.44
N THR A 33 7.91 10.60 -2.94
CA THR A 33 9.03 10.11 -3.74
C THR A 33 8.64 8.85 -4.50
N ILE A 34 8.21 7.79 -3.81
CA ILE A 34 7.86 6.53 -4.50
C ILE A 34 6.64 6.70 -5.41
N TRP A 35 5.65 7.51 -5.00
CA TRP A 35 4.46 7.75 -5.81
C TRP A 35 4.80 8.36 -7.18
N GLY A 36 5.87 9.15 -7.28
CA GLY A 36 6.36 9.69 -8.56
C GLY A 36 6.72 8.61 -9.59
N PHE A 37 7.12 7.42 -9.12
CA PHE A 37 7.50 6.25 -9.93
C PHE A 37 6.37 5.25 -10.10
N LEU A 38 5.42 5.18 -9.16
CA LEU A 38 4.27 4.28 -9.25
C LEU A 38 3.10 4.87 -10.05
N LYS A 39 2.94 6.20 -10.03
CA LYS A 39 1.81 6.86 -10.70
C LYS A 39 1.86 6.69 -12.21
N THR A 40 0.70 6.84 -12.86
CA THR A 40 0.59 6.84 -14.33
C THR A 40 1.20 5.60 -14.99
N ASN A 41 1.09 4.44 -14.32
CA ASN A 41 1.56 3.14 -14.82
C ASN A 41 3.06 3.11 -15.20
N ARG A 42 3.88 3.96 -14.55
CA ARG A 42 5.30 4.12 -14.87
C ARG A 42 6.15 2.90 -14.51
N LEU A 43 5.72 2.12 -13.52
CA LEU A 43 6.40 0.88 -13.16
C LEU A 43 5.84 -0.28 -14.00
N ASN A 44 6.47 -0.53 -15.15
CA ASN A 44 6.16 -1.63 -16.08
C ASN A 44 4.67 -1.78 -16.45
N GLY A 45 3.92 -0.66 -16.54
CA GLY A 45 2.50 -0.67 -16.90
C GLY A 45 1.54 -1.00 -15.74
N PHE A 46 2.03 -1.34 -14.54
CA PHE A 46 1.17 -1.69 -13.41
C PHE A 46 0.45 -0.48 -12.83
N HIS A 47 -0.84 -0.63 -12.57
CA HIS A 47 -1.68 0.44 -12.02
C HIS A 47 -1.72 0.40 -10.48
N PHE A 48 -1.06 1.38 -9.87
CA PHE A 48 -1.06 1.58 -8.43
C PHE A 48 -2.09 2.63 -8.01
N ARG A 49 -2.83 2.34 -6.94
CA ARG A 49 -3.66 3.30 -6.20
C ARG A 49 -2.93 3.69 -4.93
N ARG A 50 -3.03 4.96 -4.52
CA ARG A 50 -2.47 5.44 -3.24
C ARG A 50 -3.55 5.72 -2.21
N GLN A 51 -3.23 5.50 -0.94
CA GLN A 51 -4.12 5.70 0.20
C GLN A 51 -5.48 5.06 -0.09
N HIS A 52 -5.46 3.79 -0.47
CA HIS A 52 -6.63 3.03 -0.91
C HIS A 52 -7.31 2.36 0.28
N ILE A 53 -8.64 2.32 0.28
CA ILE A 53 -9.38 1.74 1.39
C ILE A 53 -9.69 0.28 1.05
N ILE A 54 -9.30 -0.63 1.93
CA ILE A 54 -9.47 -2.07 1.80
C ILE A 54 -9.99 -2.60 3.13
N GLU A 55 -11.20 -3.18 3.16
CA GLU A 55 -11.80 -3.76 4.37
C GLU A 55 -11.75 -2.82 5.60
N GLY A 56 -12.01 -1.52 5.36
CA GLY A 56 -11.98 -0.48 6.40
C GLY A 56 -10.58 0.02 6.80
N PHE A 57 -9.50 -0.52 6.23
CA PHE A 57 -8.12 -0.06 6.41
C PHE A 57 -7.68 0.84 5.26
N ILE A 58 -6.81 1.81 5.53
CA ILE A 58 -6.21 2.65 4.48
C ILE A 58 -4.76 2.19 4.32
N VAL A 59 -4.41 1.73 3.14
CA VAL A 59 -3.06 1.25 2.77
C VAL A 59 -2.36 2.29 1.91
N ASP A 60 -1.04 2.47 2.06
CA ASP A 60 -0.32 3.53 1.35
C ASP A 60 -0.36 3.36 -0.16
N PHE A 61 -0.10 2.14 -0.66
CA PHE A 61 -0.28 1.80 -2.07
C PHE A 61 -0.90 0.42 -2.27
N TYR A 62 -1.64 0.27 -3.36
CA TYR A 62 -2.30 -0.98 -3.74
C TYR A 62 -2.19 -1.21 -5.24
N CYS A 63 -1.72 -2.40 -5.62
CA CYS A 63 -1.73 -2.89 -7.00
C CYS A 63 -2.68 -4.08 -7.11
N ARG A 64 -3.81 -3.88 -7.79
CA ARG A 64 -4.82 -4.94 -7.93
C ARG A 64 -4.34 -6.10 -8.81
N ALA A 65 -3.68 -5.78 -9.93
CA ALA A 65 -3.21 -6.80 -10.89
C ALA A 65 -2.17 -7.72 -10.25
N ALA A 66 -1.26 -7.15 -9.45
CA ALA A 66 -0.22 -7.91 -8.75
C ALA A 66 -0.67 -8.50 -7.40
N GLY A 67 -1.88 -8.17 -6.92
CA GLY A 67 -2.42 -8.74 -5.68
C GLY A 67 -1.62 -8.39 -4.43
N PHE A 68 -1.04 -7.18 -4.35
CA PHE A 68 -0.32 -6.74 -3.15
C PHE A 68 -0.54 -5.27 -2.81
N ILE A 69 -0.20 -4.94 -1.57
CA ILE A 69 -0.10 -3.58 -1.06
C ILE A 69 1.35 -3.25 -0.70
N ILE A 70 1.66 -1.96 -0.66
CA ILE A 70 2.93 -1.44 -0.16
C ILE A 70 2.61 -0.51 1.02
N GLU A 71 3.33 -0.66 2.12
CA GLU A 71 3.29 0.23 3.28
C GLU A 71 4.68 0.85 3.49
N ILE A 72 4.72 2.15 3.76
CA ILE A 72 5.94 2.86 4.13
C ILE A 72 5.90 3.12 5.63
N GLU A 73 6.79 2.47 6.37
CA GLU A 73 6.81 2.54 7.83
C GLU A 73 8.04 3.33 8.31
N ASP A 74 7.83 4.27 9.24
CA ASP A 74 8.93 4.81 10.05
C ASP A 74 9.16 3.89 11.26
N PRO A 75 10.39 3.75 11.79
CA PRO A 75 10.73 2.82 12.89
C PRO A 75 10.01 3.05 14.23
N ILE A 76 9.09 4.01 14.33
CA ILE A 76 8.49 4.43 15.58
C ILE A 76 7.02 4.01 15.59
N HIS A 77 6.73 2.85 16.18
CA HIS A 77 5.67 2.67 17.20
C HIS A 77 5.38 1.19 17.50
N GLU A 78 5.93 0.69 18.61
CA GLU A 78 5.51 -0.58 19.22
C GLU A 78 4.01 -0.65 19.56
N ARG A 79 3.36 0.51 19.70
CA ARG A 79 1.96 0.63 20.10
C ARG A 79 0.96 0.13 19.03
N ARG A 80 1.40 -0.06 17.77
CA ARG A 80 0.56 -0.57 16.67
C ARG A 80 0.49 -2.10 16.57
N LYS A 81 1.39 -2.84 17.21
CA LYS A 81 1.58 -4.30 17.04
C LYS A 81 0.30 -5.17 17.12
N LYS A 82 -0.62 -4.88 18.06
CA LYS A 82 -1.88 -5.67 18.19
C LYS A 82 -2.93 -5.30 17.14
N GLN A 83 -3.04 -4.02 16.78
CA GLN A 83 -3.93 -3.58 15.70
C GLN A 83 -3.40 -4.02 14.33
N ASP A 84 -2.07 -4.09 14.18
CA ASP A 84 -1.41 -4.55 12.97
C ASP A 84 -1.62 -6.03 12.70
N ALA A 85 -1.60 -6.90 13.72
CA ALA A 85 -1.80 -8.33 13.51
C ALA A 85 -3.18 -8.65 12.92
N LYS A 86 -4.25 -8.02 13.44
CA LYS A 86 -5.61 -8.21 12.89
C LYS A 86 -5.75 -7.60 11.50
N ARG A 87 -5.19 -6.41 11.27
CA ARG A 87 -5.14 -5.75 9.95
C ARG A 87 -4.47 -6.66 8.93
N GLU A 88 -3.29 -7.17 9.25
CA GLU A 88 -2.51 -8.03 8.39
C GLU A 88 -3.23 -9.35 8.09
N GLN A 89 -3.85 -9.97 9.10
CA GLN A 89 -4.66 -11.17 8.89
C GLN A 89 -5.83 -10.92 7.92
N VAL A 90 -6.55 -9.81 8.07
CA VAL A 90 -7.68 -9.47 7.18
C VAL A 90 -7.21 -9.24 5.75
N LEU A 91 -6.14 -8.46 5.57
CA LEU A 91 -5.61 -8.15 4.23
C LEU A 91 -5.08 -9.42 3.54
N LYS A 92 -4.35 -10.28 4.27
CA LYS A 92 -3.87 -11.57 3.74
C LYS A 92 -5.00 -12.54 3.44
N ALA A 93 -6.02 -12.61 4.29
CA ALA A 93 -7.22 -13.42 4.03
C ALA A 93 -7.97 -12.96 2.76
N GLY A 94 -7.89 -11.67 2.44
CA GLY A 94 -8.35 -11.09 1.17
C GLY A 94 -7.43 -11.37 -0.04
N GLY A 95 -6.42 -12.24 0.11
CA GLY A 95 -5.51 -12.63 -0.95
C GLY A 95 -4.40 -11.61 -1.25
N LEU A 96 -4.18 -10.62 -0.39
CA LEU A 96 -3.15 -9.60 -0.60
C LEU A 96 -1.83 -9.98 0.07
N ARG A 97 -0.73 -9.83 -0.68
CA ARG A 97 0.61 -9.77 -0.08
C ARG A 97 0.88 -8.35 0.43
N ILE A 98 1.72 -8.22 1.46
CA ILE A 98 2.10 -6.93 2.05
C ILE A 98 3.60 -6.76 1.89
N LEU A 99 4.02 -5.74 1.13
CA LEU A 99 5.41 -5.31 1.04
C LEU A 99 5.61 -4.10 1.97
N ARG A 100 6.65 -4.13 2.80
CA ARG A 100 6.94 -3.06 3.76
C ARG A 100 8.34 -2.52 3.50
N PHE A 101 8.44 -1.21 3.39
CA PHE A 101 9.71 -0.51 3.24
C PHE A 101 9.83 0.55 4.32
N SER A 102 11.03 0.72 4.88
CA SER A 102 11.25 1.85 5.76
C SER A 102 11.28 3.14 4.94
N SER A 103 10.86 4.26 5.55
CA SER A 103 11.00 5.57 4.90
C SER A 103 12.43 5.87 4.47
N ASP A 104 13.43 5.41 5.22
CA ASP A 104 14.85 5.61 4.90
C ASP A 104 15.27 4.81 3.68
N ARG A 105 14.80 3.56 3.52
CA ARG A 105 15.03 2.81 2.27
C ARG A 105 14.42 3.52 1.07
N VAL A 106 13.21 4.06 1.22
CA VAL A 106 12.57 4.82 0.12
C VAL A 106 13.33 6.11 -0.20
N ARG A 107 13.96 6.76 0.80
CA ARG A 107 14.73 8.00 0.60
C ARG A 107 16.12 7.75 0.00
N TYR A 108 16.82 6.73 0.48
CA TYR A 108 18.24 6.54 0.22
C TYR A 108 18.56 5.34 -0.68
N ASP A 109 17.60 4.45 -0.91
CA ASP A 109 17.77 3.19 -1.64
C ASP A 109 16.58 2.93 -2.59
N LEU A 110 16.04 4.00 -3.17
CA LEU A 110 14.80 3.97 -3.96
C LEU A 110 14.87 2.99 -5.14
N PHE A 111 16.03 2.90 -5.81
CA PHE A 111 16.21 2.03 -6.96
C PHE A 111 15.95 0.56 -6.60
N ASN A 112 16.58 0.05 -5.54
CA ASN A 112 16.39 -1.33 -5.10
C ASN A 112 14.96 -1.57 -4.58
N VAL A 113 14.34 -0.58 -3.93
CA VAL A 113 12.93 -0.65 -3.55
C VAL A 113 12.02 -0.85 -4.78
N LEU A 114 12.27 -0.12 -5.87
CA LEU A 114 11.49 -0.26 -7.10
C LEU A 114 11.71 -1.62 -7.78
N GLU A 115 12.94 -2.13 -7.80
CA GLU A 115 13.27 -3.47 -8.29
C GLU A 115 12.56 -4.56 -7.46
N GLU A 116 12.54 -4.45 -6.13
CA GLU A 116 11.82 -5.38 -5.26
C GLU A 116 10.31 -5.36 -5.52
N ILE A 117 9.73 -4.16 -5.74
CA ILE A 117 8.31 -4.03 -6.10
C ILE A 117 8.03 -4.69 -7.45
N LEU A 118 8.91 -4.49 -8.45
CA LEU A 118 8.76 -5.07 -9.77
C LEU A 118 8.92 -6.59 -9.76
N ALA A 119 9.89 -7.12 -9.03
CA ALA A 119 10.06 -8.57 -8.84
C ALA A 119 8.87 -9.22 -8.11
N ALA A 120 8.07 -8.41 -7.41
CA ALA A 120 6.88 -8.81 -6.70
C ALA A 120 5.58 -8.75 -7.53
N THR A 121 5.60 -8.18 -8.74
CA THR A 121 4.44 -8.10 -9.64
C THR A 121 4.26 -9.34 -10.49
#